data_AF-A0A1W9TKQ0-F1
#
_entry.id   AF-A0A1W9TKQ0-F1
#
_cell.length_a   1.000
_cell.length_b   1.000
_cell.length_c   1.000
_cell.angle_alpha   90.00
_cell.angle_beta   90.00
_cell.angle_gamma   90.00
#
_symmetry.space_group_name_H-M   'P 1'
#
loop_
_entity.id
_entity.type
_entity.pdbx_description
1 polymer ?
#
loop_
_entity_poly.entity_id
_entity_poly.type
_entity_poly.pdbx_seq_one_letter_code
_entity_poly.pdbx_strand_id
1 'polypeptide(L)'
;NLDKNKEYRIEIFAEKYKKYIIPRIKVSDEDIEVSMVRKIDGTLLEGTIHPYNAESQIMLLENGDILGKTKVEKNGHYKLEVEKVKDGLKTLRVKAEGFNISYKKIYIKKGEYQKNINIELTPKVSSVFGTVKVSGNEKANDILVIIEELNLWQKTNEKGEYYFKYLPIGKYTLRFQKMGYETKKEKIEIRKKEIAELNLNLLPMAKLIIRSNQKKYKLEINGKKEIIENFVLEKKINLGVKNIKASKKGYLEYKNHLDFSEAGEIKEIKIDFESLYSYKLKLQSQLNEIRGLVEKLEIRAAERKIYEVEKLKNINIYAKQLNEIKIKLKKKKKLLYKTDEDIKKKILKLKNNLKELEGKDIGYSEKERQKIEMKQKILDVLQKTLKEKPYTMLKEEIYTFLGDLYLDLGMIETSEWNYKKANEYKSR
;
A
#
# COMPACT_ATOMS: atom_id res chain seq x y z
N ASN A 1 -16.64 -82.29 -23.63
CA ASN A 1 -17.92 -82.51 -24.33
C ASN A 1 -18.78 -83.44 -23.51
N LEU A 2 -19.86 -82.89 -22.94
CA LEU A 2 -20.86 -83.65 -22.20
C LEU A 2 -21.97 -84.06 -23.18
N ASP A 3 -22.53 -85.25 -22.99
CA ASP A 3 -23.62 -85.84 -23.77
C ASP A 3 -24.94 -85.16 -23.41
N LYS A 4 -25.64 -84.63 -24.42
CA LYS A 4 -26.88 -83.85 -24.23
C LYS A 4 -28.04 -84.69 -23.68
N ASN A 5 -27.98 -86.01 -23.79
CA ASN A 5 -29.04 -86.91 -23.35
C ASN A 5 -28.81 -87.48 -21.94
N LYS A 6 -27.71 -87.11 -21.28
CA LYS A 6 -27.37 -87.59 -19.93
C LYS A 6 -27.54 -86.49 -18.88
N GLU A 7 -27.87 -86.92 -17.67
CA GLU A 7 -27.89 -86.07 -16.49
C GLU A 7 -26.54 -86.13 -15.78
N TYR A 8 -26.11 -84.97 -15.29
CA TYR A 8 -24.84 -84.77 -14.60
C TYR A 8 -25.08 -84.32 -13.16
N ARG A 9 -24.10 -84.58 -12.31
CA ARG A 9 -24.00 -83.99 -10.98
C ARG A 9 -22.91 -82.94 -11.01
N ILE A 10 -23.26 -81.70 -10.70
CA ILE A 10 -22.29 -80.61 -10.57
C ILE A 10 -22.01 -80.38 -9.09
N GLU A 11 -20.74 -80.35 -8.74
CA GLU A 11 -20.29 -80.02 -7.40
C GLU A 11 -19.48 -78.73 -7.46
N ILE A 12 -19.96 -77.70 -6.79
CA ILE A 12 -19.34 -76.39 -6.74
C ILE A 12 -18.77 -76.22 -5.34
N PHE A 13 -17.48 -75.91 -5.28
CA PHE A 13 -16.78 -75.66 -4.04
C PHE A 13 -15.91 -74.41 -4.20
N ALA A 14 -15.92 -73.59 -3.16
CA ALA A 14 -15.04 -72.45 -3.01
C ALA A 14 -14.57 -72.40 -1.57
N GLU A 15 -13.37 -71.88 -1.34
CA GLU A 15 -12.82 -71.73 0.00
C GLU A 15 -13.79 -70.92 0.87
N LYS A 16 -14.10 -71.42 2.09
CA LYS A 16 -15.06 -70.82 3.04
C LYS A 16 -16.54 -70.86 2.62
N TYR A 17 -16.91 -71.65 1.62
CA TYR A 17 -18.32 -71.92 1.26
C TYR A 17 -18.66 -73.39 1.45
N LYS A 18 -19.91 -73.67 1.82
CA LYS A 18 -20.42 -75.04 1.86
C LYS A 18 -20.46 -75.55 0.43
N LYS A 19 -19.98 -76.78 0.22
CA LYS A 19 -20.08 -77.47 -1.06
C LYS A 19 -21.55 -77.45 -1.52
N TYR A 20 -21.79 -76.88 -2.69
CA TYR A 20 -23.11 -76.84 -3.32
C TYR A 20 -23.18 -77.94 -4.36
N ILE A 21 -24.22 -78.77 -4.29
CA ILE A 21 -24.38 -79.93 -5.17
C ILE A 21 -25.69 -79.78 -5.93
N ILE A 22 -25.59 -79.77 -7.25
CA ILE A 22 -26.75 -79.91 -8.14
C ILE A 22 -26.79 -81.38 -8.56
N PRO A 23 -27.74 -82.17 -8.04
CA PRO A 23 -27.69 -83.63 -8.17
C PRO A 23 -28.01 -84.13 -9.57
N ARG A 24 -28.80 -83.38 -10.35
CA ARG A 24 -29.21 -83.71 -11.72
C ARG A 24 -29.32 -82.44 -12.55
N ILE A 25 -28.54 -82.36 -13.62
CA ILE A 25 -28.53 -81.25 -14.56
C ILE A 25 -28.24 -81.76 -15.96
N LYS A 26 -28.88 -81.19 -16.98
CA LYS A 26 -28.66 -81.54 -18.39
C LYS A 26 -27.88 -80.44 -19.09
N VAL A 27 -27.25 -80.80 -20.20
CA VAL A 27 -26.47 -79.85 -21.03
C VAL A 27 -27.37 -78.76 -21.65
N SER A 28 -28.68 -79.00 -21.74
CA SER A 28 -29.69 -78.04 -22.21
C SER A 28 -30.15 -77.05 -21.14
N ASP A 29 -29.73 -77.20 -19.88
CA ASP A 29 -30.15 -76.30 -18.80
C ASP A 29 -29.32 -75.01 -18.89
N GLU A 30 -30.00 -73.87 -19.11
CA GLU A 30 -29.39 -72.53 -19.21
C GLU A 30 -29.63 -71.72 -17.92
N ASP A 31 -28.80 -70.70 -17.67
CA ASP A 31 -28.94 -69.73 -16.56
C ASP A 31 -29.03 -70.32 -15.14
N ILE A 32 -28.12 -71.26 -14.83
CA ILE A 32 -28.06 -71.92 -13.52
C ILE A 32 -27.60 -70.94 -12.43
N GLU A 33 -28.53 -70.44 -11.63
CA GLU A 33 -28.21 -69.63 -10.46
C GLU A 33 -27.75 -70.48 -9.28
N VAL A 34 -26.64 -70.09 -8.67
CA VAL A 34 -26.05 -70.79 -7.52
C VAL A 34 -25.89 -69.84 -6.35
N SER A 35 -26.68 -70.07 -5.30
CA SER A 35 -26.55 -69.37 -4.02
C SER A 35 -25.65 -70.16 -3.06
N MET A 36 -24.34 -69.92 -3.12
CA MET A 36 -23.42 -70.58 -2.19
C MET A 36 -23.54 -70.02 -0.77
N VAL A 37 -23.79 -70.91 0.19
CA VAL A 37 -23.84 -70.55 1.62
C VAL A 37 -22.43 -70.57 2.19
N ARG A 38 -21.99 -69.46 2.80
CA ARG A 38 -20.68 -69.40 3.48
C ARG A 38 -20.61 -70.49 4.57
N LYS A 39 -19.55 -71.30 4.56
CA LYS A 39 -19.20 -72.24 5.61
C LYS A 39 -18.41 -71.46 6.67
N ILE A 40 -19.05 -71.20 7.80
CA ILE A 40 -18.40 -70.54 8.93
C ILE A 40 -17.87 -71.65 9.83
N ASP A 41 -16.55 -71.89 9.79
CA ASP A 41 -15.88 -72.85 10.67
C ASP A 41 -15.52 -72.13 12.00
N GLY A 42 -16.52 -71.58 12.69
CA GLY A 42 -16.31 -70.69 13.84
C GLY A 42 -17.47 -69.75 14.12
N THR A 43 -17.21 -68.64 14.81
CA THR A 43 -18.18 -67.54 14.98
C THR A 43 -17.78 -66.37 14.08
N LEU A 44 -18.74 -65.78 13.37
CA LEU A 44 -18.53 -64.60 12.54
C LEU A 44 -19.23 -63.40 13.16
N LEU A 45 -18.49 -62.31 13.37
CA LEU A 45 -19.00 -61.03 13.86
C LEU A 45 -18.92 -59.97 12.77
N GLU A 46 -19.97 -59.18 12.64
CA GLU A 46 -20.02 -58.06 11.71
C GLU A 46 -20.67 -56.82 12.32
N GLY A 47 -20.10 -55.66 12.00
CA GLY A 47 -20.66 -54.36 12.35
C GLY A 47 -19.88 -53.23 11.70
N THR A 48 -20.16 -52.01 12.16
CA THR A 48 -19.45 -50.81 11.73
C THR A 48 -18.73 -50.12 12.88
N ILE A 49 -17.77 -49.25 12.54
CA ILE A 49 -17.18 -48.31 13.49
C ILE A 49 -17.61 -46.87 13.15
N HIS A 50 -17.84 -46.06 14.18
CA HIS A 50 -18.12 -44.63 14.03
C HIS A 50 -17.34 -43.78 15.05
N PRO A 51 -16.69 -42.67 14.65
CA PRO A 51 -16.44 -42.28 13.25
C PRO A 51 -15.52 -43.27 12.51
N TYR A 52 -15.55 -43.21 11.19
CA TYR A 52 -14.73 -44.07 10.33
C TYR A 52 -13.23 -43.88 10.59
N ASN A 53 -12.50 -44.99 10.70
CA ASN A 53 -11.03 -44.99 10.80
C ASN A 53 -10.46 -46.27 10.16
N ALA A 54 -9.82 -46.11 9.01
CA ALA A 54 -9.29 -47.23 8.19
C ALA A 54 -8.24 -48.09 8.93
N GLU A 55 -7.48 -47.48 9.84
CA GLU A 55 -6.39 -48.11 10.58
C GLU A 55 -6.85 -48.79 11.88
N SER A 56 -8.16 -48.87 12.09
CA SER A 56 -8.72 -49.48 13.29
C SER A 56 -8.50 -50.99 13.29
N GLN A 57 -7.94 -51.48 14.40
CA GLN A 57 -7.78 -52.89 14.69
C GLN A 57 -8.81 -53.32 15.73
N ILE A 58 -9.58 -54.35 15.41
CA ILE A 58 -10.61 -54.92 16.27
C ILE A 58 -10.12 -56.27 16.76
N MET A 59 -10.25 -56.53 18.06
CA MET A 59 -9.76 -57.73 18.73
C MET A 59 -10.85 -58.29 19.63
N LEU A 60 -11.14 -59.59 19.53
CA LEU A 60 -12.01 -60.29 20.48
C LEU A 60 -11.15 -60.89 21.60
N LEU A 61 -11.52 -60.61 22.84
CA LEU A 61 -10.76 -61.01 24.03
C LEU A 61 -11.59 -61.89 24.98
N GLU A 62 -10.93 -62.87 25.60
CA GLU A 62 -11.40 -63.63 26.77
C GLU A 62 -10.32 -63.61 27.84
N ASN A 63 -10.64 -63.11 29.04
CA ASN A 63 -9.69 -63.01 30.15
C ASN A 63 -8.33 -62.34 29.83
N GLY A 64 -8.28 -61.51 28.78
CA GLY A 64 -7.07 -60.82 28.31
C GLY A 64 -6.42 -61.46 27.08
N ASP A 65 -6.74 -62.72 26.78
CA ASP A 65 -6.22 -63.45 25.63
C ASP A 65 -6.96 -63.08 24.34
N ILE A 66 -6.22 -62.96 23.25
CA ILE A 66 -6.75 -62.58 21.94
C ILE A 66 -7.27 -63.82 21.23
N LEU A 67 -8.59 -63.94 21.12
CA LEU A 67 -9.27 -65.02 20.41
C LEU A 67 -9.32 -64.79 18.89
N GLY A 68 -9.23 -63.54 18.46
CA GLY A 68 -9.14 -63.18 17.05
C GLY A 68 -9.00 -61.68 16.84
N LYS A 69 -8.57 -61.31 15.64
CA LYS A 69 -8.36 -59.91 15.25
C LYS A 69 -8.72 -59.66 13.79
N THR A 70 -9.17 -58.46 13.49
CA THR A 70 -9.45 -57.99 12.12
C THR A 70 -9.13 -56.51 11.98
N LYS A 71 -9.07 -56.00 10.74
CA LYS A 71 -8.99 -54.57 10.43
C LYS A 71 -10.32 -54.09 9.87
N VAL A 72 -10.56 -52.79 9.97
CA VAL A 72 -11.74 -52.14 9.38
C VAL A 72 -11.54 -51.97 7.87
N GLU A 73 -12.58 -52.26 7.11
CA GLU A 73 -12.64 -52.10 5.66
C GLU A 73 -12.80 -50.62 5.27
N LYS A 74 -12.61 -50.28 3.99
CA LYS A 74 -12.62 -48.88 3.50
C LYS A 74 -13.92 -48.09 3.75
N ASN A 75 -15.00 -48.78 4.07
CA ASN A 75 -16.34 -48.23 4.33
C ASN A 75 -16.70 -48.18 5.82
N GLY A 76 -15.77 -48.52 6.72
CA GLY A 76 -16.03 -48.56 8.16
C GLY A 76 -16.68 -49.84 8.66
N HIS A 77 -16.93 -50.81 7.78
CA HIS A 77 -17.38 -52.14 8.17
C HIS A 77 -16.22 -53.01 8.62
N TYR A 78 -16.50 -54.01 9.45
CA TYR A 78 -15.53 -55.04 9.78
C TYR A 78 -16.20 -56.40 9.82
N LYS A 79 -15.41 -57.43 9.49
CA LYS A 79 -15.77 -58.83 9.66
C LYS A 79 -14.68 -59.52 10.47
N LEU A 80 -15.06 -60.09 11.60
CA LEU A 80 -14.17 -60.83 12.49
C LEU A 80 -14.63 -62.28 12.55
N GLU A 81 -13.86 -63.17 11.95
CA GLU A 81 -14.04 -64.61 12.07
C GLU A 81 -13.10 -65.12 13.16
N VAL A 82 -13.65 -65.88 14.11
CA VAL A 82 -12.90 -66.53 15.19
C VAL A 82 -13.18 -68.02 15.14
N GLU A 83 -12.19 -68.85 15.50
CA GLU A 83 -12.32 -70.31 15.53
C GLU A 83 -13.35 -70.75 16.59
N LYS A 84 -13.37 -72.04 16.99
CA LYS A 84 -14.33 -72.59 17.97
C LYS A 84 -14.21 -71.92 19.36
N VAL A 85 -14.82 -70.75 19.50
CA VAL A 85 -14.96 -70.00 20.75
C VAL A 85 -16.13 -70.59 21.55
N LYS A 86 -15.97 -70.69 22.87
CA LYS A 86 -17.05 -71.11 23.78
C LYS A 86 -18.07 -69.98 23.95
N ASP A 87 -19.32 -70.37 24.08
CA ASP A 87 -20.42 -69.46 24.42
C ASP A 87 -20.09 -68.66 25.68
N GLY A 88 -20.51 -67.40 25.70
CA GLY A 88 -20.37 -66.54 26.87
C GLY A 88 -19.98 -65.12 26.56
N LEU A 89 -19.85 -64.31 27.61
CA LEU A 89 -19.43 -62.92 27.51
C LEU A 89 -17.95 -62.82 27.11
N LYS A 90 -17.69 -62.01 26.10
CA LYS A 90 -16.38 -61.67 25.58
C LYS A 90 -16.26 -60.15 25.46
N THR A 91 -15.05 -59.65 25.27
CA THR A 91 -14.82 -58.21 25.11
C THR A 91 -14.23 -57.93 23.74
N LEU A 92 -14.92 -57.12 22.94
CA LEU A 92 -14.31 -56.49 21.77
C LEU A 92 -13.50 -55.30 22.23
N ARG A 93 -12.22 -55.27 21.86
CA ARG A 93 -11.30 -54.15 22.04
C ARG A 93 -10.99 -53.55 20.68
N VAL A 94 -11.18 -52.24 20.55
CA VAL A 94 -10.81 -51.51 19.34
C VAL A 94 -9.68 -50.55 19.62
N LYS A 95 -8.60 -50.68 18.85
CA LYS A 95 -7.47 -49.76 18.86
C LYS A 95 -7.48 -48.98 17.54
N ALA A 96 -7.62 -47.67 17.66
CA ALA A 96 -7.57 -46.74 16.54
C ALA A 96 -6.65 -45.56 16.90
N GLU A 97 -5.80 -45.15 15.96
CA GLU A 97 -4.95 -43.97 16.15
C GLU A 97 -5.80 -42.70 16.28
N GLY A 98 -5.44 -41.80 17.20
CA GLY A 98 -6.24 -40.61 17.50
C GLY A 98 -7.47 -40.84 18.39
N PHE A 99 -7.82 -42.09 18.73
CA PHE A 99 -8.98 -42.42 19.58
C PHE A 99 -8.59 -43.10 20.89
N ASN A 100 -9.48 -43.02 21.88
CA ASN A 100 -9.40 -43.85 23.09
C ASN A 100 -9.63 -45.32 22.72
N ILE A 101 -9.04 -46.23 23.50
CA ILE A 101 -9.31 -47.66 23.33
C ILE A 101 -10.77 -47.89 23.72
N SER A 102 -11.55 -48.41 22.78
CA SER A 102 -12.97 -48.73 23.01
C SER A 102 -13.11 -50.19 23.43
N TYR A 103 -13.95 -50.45 24.43
CA TYR A 103 -14.26 -51.79 24.91
C TYR A 103 -15.77 -52.01 24.83
N LYS A 104 -16.19 -53.10 24.19
CA LYS A 104 -17.60 -53.50 24.10
C LYS A 104 -17.76 -54.93 24.57
N LYS A 105 -18.53 -55.15 25.62
CA LYS A 105 -18.92 -56.50 26.03
C LYS A 105 -19.97 -57.04 25.07
N ILE A 106 -19.78 -58.28 24.62
CA ILE A 106 -20.69 -58.97 23.71
C ILE A 106 -20.84 -60.42 24.17
N TYR A 107 -22.06 -60.95 24.08
CA TYR A 107 -22.30 -62.37 24.28
C TYR A 107 -22.08 -63.11 22.96
N ILE A 108 -21.08 -63.98 22.94
CA ILE A 108 -20.73 -64.80 21.78
C ILE A 108 -21.50 -66.12 21.85
N LYS A 109 -22.13 -66.49 20.74
CA LYS A 109 -22.70 -67.82 20.51
C LYS A 109 -21.83 -68.56 19.50
N LYS A 110 -21.39 -69.76 19.87
CA LYS A 110 -20.51 -70.61 19.06
C LYS A 110 -21.21 -70.99 17.77
N GLY A 111 -20.50 -70.86 16.65
CA GLY A 111 -21.01 -71.27 15.34
C GLY A 111 -22.00 -70.29 14.71
N GLU A 112 -22.30 -69.17 15.37
CA GLU A 112 -23.30 -68.21 14.90
C GLU A 112 -22.66 -67.04 14.11
N TYR A 113 -23.47 -66.47 13.21
CA TYR A 113 -23.17 -65.23 12.53
C TYR A 113 -23.94 -64.08 13.20
N GLN A 114 -23.23 -63.24 13.94
CA GLN A 114 -23.82 -62.10 14.66
C GLN A 114 -23.52 -60.80 13.90
N LYS A 115 -24.58 -60.09 13.50
CA LYS A 115 -24.51 -58.82 12.75
C LYS A 115 -24.83 -57.62 13.65
N ASN A 116 -24.64 -56.42 13.10
CA ASN A 116 -24.99 -55.13 13.72
C ASN A 116 -24.23 -54.83 15.02
N ILE A 117 -23.00 -55.32 15.13
CA ILE A 117 -22.13 -55.09 16.28
C ILE A 117 -21.40 -53.75 16.09
N ASN A 118 -22.13 -52.65 16.19
CA ASN A 118 -21.59 -51.32 15.93
C ASN A 118 -20.76 -50.81 17.12
N ILE A 119 -19.65 -50.14 16.85
CA ILE A 119 -18.72 -49.65 17.88
C ILE A 119 -18.51 -48.14 17.71
N GLU A 120 -18.75 -47.39 18.78
CA GLU A 120 -18.43 -45.98 18.84
C GLU A 120 -17.02 -45.76 19.36
N LEU A 121 -16.27 -44.90 18.68
CA LEU A 121 -14.93 -44.47 19.05
C LEU A 121 -14.99 -43.05 19.62
N THR A 122 -14.36 -42.86 20.78
CA THR A 122 -14.21 -41.53 21.38
C THR A 122 -12.85 -40.95 21.00
N PRO A 123 -12.77 -39.81 20.30
CA PRO A 123 -11.49 -39.21 19.94
C PRO A 123 -10.70 -38.82 21.19
N LYS A 124 -9.38 -38.95 21.11
CA LYS A 124 -8.48 -38.33 22.08
C LYS A 124 -8.46 -36.84 21.79
N VAL A 125 -8.75 -36.05 22.80
CA VAL A 125 -8.76 -34.61 22.72
C VAL A 125 -7.72 -33.98 23.63
N SER A 126 -7.24 -32.79 23.25
CA SER A 126 -6.43 -31.91 24.08
C SER A 126 -6.97 -30.47 23.97
N SER A 127 -6.21 -29.51 24.47
CA SER A 127 -6.55 -28.09 24.37
C SER A 127 -5.33 -27.26 23.93
N VAL A 128 -5.60 -26.11 23.33
CA VAL A 128 -4.58 -25.15 22.88
C VAL A 128 -4.93 -23.79 23.47
N PHE A 129 -3.98 -23.15 24.14
CA PHE A 129 -4.11 -21.76 24.56
C PHE A 129 -2.86 -20.96 24.20
N GLY A 130 -2.97 -19.66 24.33
CA GLY A 130 -1.81 -18.79 24.28
C GLY A 130 -2.21 -17.35 24.45
N THR A 131 -1.21 -16.49 24.34
CA THR A 131 -1.38 -15.04 24.37
C THR A 131 -0.89 -14.44 23.06
N VAL A 132 -1.67 -13.52 22.53
CA VAL A 132 -1.25 -12.70 21.39
C VAL A 132 -0.94 -11.32 21.93
N LYS A 133 0.21 -10.78 21.55
CA LYS A 133 0.58 -9.38 21.76
C LYS A 133 0.45 -8.64 20.43
N VAL A 134 0.16 -7.36 20.51
CA VAL A 134 0.23 -6.45 19.37
C VAL A 134 1.33 -5.44 19.62
N SER A 135 2.11 -5.13 18.59
CA SER A 135 3.09 -4.06 18.68
C SER A 135 2.39 -2.71 18.52
N GLY A 136 2.71 -1.74 19.38
CA GLY A 136 2.04 -0.44 19.47
C GLY A 136 1.33 -0.24 20.82
N ASN A 137 0.65 0.89 21.01
CA ASN A 137 -0.07 1.23 22.26
C ASN A 137 -1.48 0.61 22.34
N GLU A 138 -1.82 -0.34 21.48
CA GLU A 138 -3.15 -0.92 21.43
C GLU A 138 -3.29 -2.20 22.27
N LYS A 139 -4.53 -2.46 22.70
CA LYS A 139 -4.90 -3.71 23.37
C LYS A 139 -4.91 -4.88 22.39
N ALA A 140 -4.45 -6.04 22.84
CA ALA A 140 -4.44 -7.27 22.07
C ALA A 140 -5.78 -8.03 22.07
N ASN A 141 -6.88 -7.36 22.40
CA ASN A 141 -8.23 -7.93 22.34
C ASN A 141 -8.78 -8.00 20.92
N ASP A 142 -9.81 -8.83 20.76
CA ASP A 142 -10.58 -8.98 19.53
C ASP A 142 -9.77 -9.48 18.31
N ILE A 143 -8.62 -10.10 18.56
CA ILE A 143 -7.84 -10.79 17.51
C ILE A 143 -8.57 -12.08 17.20
N LEU A 144 -8.98 -12.24 15.94
CA LEU A 144 -9.63 -13.44 15.45
C LEU A 144 -8.58 -14.55 15.27
N VAL A 145 -8.68 -15.60 16.08
CA VAL A 145 -7.86 -16.81 16.00
C VAL A 145 -8.71 -17.91 15.37
N ILE A 146 -8.20 -18.54 14.30
CA ILE A 146 -8.94 -19.54 13.53
C ILE A 146 -8.08 -20.80 13.41
N ILE A 147 -8.65 -21.96 13.72
CA ILE A 147 -8.07 -23.27 13.38
C ILE A 147 -8.62 -23.65 12.00
N GLU A 148 -7.79 -23.54 10.96
CA GLU A 148 -8.24 -23.60 9.57
C GLU A 148 -8.90 -24.96 9.23
N GLU A 149 -8.33 -26.07 9.68
CA GLU A 149 -8.81 -27.42 9.33
C GLU A 149 -10.13 -27.79 10.01
N LEU A 150 -10.45 -27.14 11.14
CA LEU A 150 -11.68 -27.40 11.91
C LEU A 150 -12.74 -26.31 11.71
N ASN A 151 -12.41 -25.20 11.04
CA ASN A 151 -13.22 -23.98 10.98
C ASN A 151 -13.70 -23.48 12.36
N LEU A 152 -12.93 -23.77 13.41
CA LEU A 152 -13.17 -23.26 14.75
C LEU A 152 -12.49 -21.91 14.88
N TRP A 153 -13.15 -20.97 15.55
CA TRP A 153 -12.61 -19.64 15.76
C TRP A 153 -12.96 -19.11 17.15
N GLN A 154 -12.13 -18.18 17.62
CA GLN A 154 -12.34 -17.43 18.85
C GLN A 154 -11.72 -16.04 18.69
N LYS A 155 -12.16 -15.09 19.52
CA LYS A 155 -11.48 -13.82 19.69
C LYS A 155 -10.66 -13.82 20.96
N THR A 156 -9.50 -13.18 20.94
CA THR A 156 -8.71 -12.94 22.15
C THR A 156 -9.44 -12.02 23.13
N ASN A 157 -9.25 -12.25 24.43
CA ASN A 157 -9.78 -11.39 25.48
C ASN A 157 -8.94 -10.10 25.68
N GLU A 158 -9.26 -9.29 26.68
CA GLU A 158 -8.55 -8.04 27.00
C GLU A 158 -7.04 -8.18 27.25
N LYS A 159 -6.61 -9.35 27.72
CA LYS A 159 -5.21 -9.69 27.97
C LYS A 159 -4.52 -10.30 26.75
N GLY A 160 -5.23 -10.46 25.63
CA GLY A 160 -4.73 -11.13 24.43
C GLY A 160 -4.79 -12.66 24.51
N GLU A 161 -5.45 -13.24 25.52
CA GLU A 161 -5.51 -14.69 25.72
C GLU A 161 -6.58 -15.33 24.82
N TYR A 162 -6.28 -16.51 24.29
CA TYR A 162 -7.23 -17.37 23.57
C TYR A 162 -7.11 -18.81 24.07
N TYR A 163 -8.18 -19.58 23.92
CA TYR A 163 -8.25 -20.96 24.37
C TYR A 163 -9.29 -21.80 23.60
N PHE A 164 -8.82 -22.89 23.00
CA PHE A 164 -9.62 -23.91 22.35
C PHE A 164 -9.58 -25.21 23.15
N LYS A 165 -10.75 -25.74 23.50
CA LYS A 165 -10.94 -27.01 24.22
C LYS A 165 -11.36 -28.13 23.28
N TYR A 166 -11.18 -29.37 23.74
CA TYR A 166 -11.70 -30.58 23.10
C TYR A 166 -11.24 -30.77 21.65
N LEU A 167 -10.02 -30.33 21.34
CA LEU A 167 -9.46 -30.47 20.01
C LEU A 167 -8.93 -31.88 19.79
N PRO A 168 -9.34 -32.60 18.72
CA PRO A 168 -8.77 -33.89 18.40
C PRO A 168 -7.25 -33.80 18.23
N ILE A 169 -6.52 -34.83 18.66
CA ILE A 169 -5.07 -34.93 18.40
C ILE A 169 -4.82 -34.88 16.88
N GLY A 170 -3.86 -34.08 16.44
CA GLY A 170 -3.60 -33.86 15.02
C GLY A 170 -2.73 -32.64 14.74
N LYS A 171 -2.47 -32.37 13.45
CA LYS A 171 -1.73 -31.19 12.98
C LYS A 171 -2.72 -30.14 12.49
N TYR A 172 -2.49 -28.89 12.89
CA TYR A 172 -3.39 -27.78 12.60
C TYR A 172 -2.64 -26.52 12.23
N THR A 173 -3.33 -25.62 11.54
CA THR A 173 -2.87 -24.28 11.19
C THR A 173 -3.72 -23.26 11.92
N LEU A 174 -3.10 -22.48 12.82
CA LEU A 174 -3.74 -21.37 13.49
C LEU A 174 -3.48 -20.08 12.69
N ARG A 175 -4.55 -19.40 12.29
CA ARG A 175 -4.52 -18.11 11.60
C ARG A 175 -4.99 -17.01 12.55
N PHE A 176 -4.18 -15.97 12.69
CA PHE A 176 -4.41 -14.81 13.55
C PHE A 176 -4.69 -13.58 12.69
N GLN A 177 -5.82 -12.91 12.94
CA GLN A 177 -6.28 -11.78 12.14
C GLN A 177 -6.79 -10.64 13.03
N LYS A 178 -6.27 -9.44 12.80
CA LYS A 178 -6.81 -8.19 13.34
C LYS A 178 -6.72 -7.11 12.27
N MET A 179 -7.75 -6.28 12.15
CA MET A 179 -7.76 -5.17 11.19
C MET A 179 -6.61 -4.22 11.51
N GLY A 180 -5.87 -3.79 10.48
CA GLY A 180 -4.70 -2.93 10.68
C GLY A 180 -3.45 -3.64 11.16
N TYR A 181 -3.45 -4.97 11.24
CA TYR A 181 -2.29 -5.78 11.60
C TYR A 181 -1.99 -6.81 10.51
N GLU A 182 -0.75 -7.33 10.53
CA GLU A 182 -0.38 -8.44 9.69
C GLU A 182 -1.21 -9.70 10.03
N THR A 183 -1.52 -10.50 9.01
CA THR A 183 -2.09 -11.83 9.22
C THR A 183 -0.96 -12.82 9.43
N LYS A 184 -0.99 -13.55 10.54
CA LYS A 184 0.01 -14.56 10.87
C LYS A 184 -0.60 -15.95 10.84
N LYS A 185 0.16 -16.93 10.35
CA LYS A 185 -0.23 -18.35 10.34
C LYS A 185 0.85 -19.18 11.02
N GLU A 186 0.46 -20.03 11.95
CA GLU A 186 1.36 -20.93 12.68
C GLU A 186 0.87 -22.37 12.59
N LYS A 187 1.81 -23.29 12.36
CA LYS A 187 1.51 -24.73 12.34
C LYS A 187 1.77 -25.32 13.71
N ILE A 188 0.80 -26.04 14.27
CA ILE A 188 0.92 -26.73 15.55
C ILE A 188 0.61 -28.22 15.40
N GLU A 189 1.12 -29.01 16.32
CA GLU A 189 0.75 -30.41 16.48
C GLU A 189 0.18 -30.61 17.89
N ILE A 190 -1.09 -30.99 17.97
CA ILE A 190 -1.78 -31.30 19.21
C ILE A 190 -1.51 -32.76 19.54
N ARG A 191 -0.77 -33.00 20.62
CA ARG A 191 -0.45 -34.34 21.13
C ARG A 191 -1.20 -34.62 22.45
N LYS A 192 -1.20 -35.90 22.87
CA LYS A 192 -1.90 -36.33 24.08
C LYS A 192 -1.27 -35.72 25.33
N LYS A 193 -2.07 -35.03 26.15
CA LYS A 193 -1.66 -34.36 27.42
C LYS A 193 -0.61 -33.25 27.25
N GLU A 194 -0.24 -32.90 26.03
CA GLU A 194 0.55 -31.70 25.75
C GLU A 194 -0.42 -30.55 25.52
N ILE A 195 -0.32 -29.58 26.43
CA ILE A 195 -0.89 -28.26 26.23
C ILE A 195 0.06 -27.54 25.29
N ALA A 196 -0.39 -27.23 24.08
CA ALA A 196 0.38 -26.37 23.19
C ALA A 196 0.14 -24.92 23.61
N GLU A 197 1.12 -24.30 24.26
CA GLU A 197 1.16 -22.86 24.48
C GLU A 197 1.78 -22.20 23.25
N LEU A 198 1.04 -21.31 22.60
CA LEU A 198 1.53 -20.58 21.44
C LEU A 198 1.35 -19.07 21.64
N ASN A 199 2.47 -18.41 21.92
CA ASN A 199 2.54 -16.97 22.11
C ASN A 199 3.06 -16.28 20.84
N LEU A 200 2.41 -15.19 20.42
CA LEU A 200 2.75 -14.49 19.18
C LEU A 200 2.69 -12.98 19.35
N ASN A 201 3.37 -12.29 18.45
CA ASN A 201 3.28 -10.84 18.30
C ASN A 201 2.80 -10.51 16.87
N LEU A 202 1.81 -9.62 16.76
CA LEU A 202 1.33 -9.09 15.48
C LEU A 202 1.88 -7.67 15.26
N LEU A 203 2.44 -7.44 14.08
CA LEU A 203 2.94 -6.13 13.68
C LEU A 203 1.83 -5.27 13.04
N PRO A 204 1.74 -3.97 13.39
CA PRO A 204 0.77 -3.06 12.79
C PRO A 204 1.14 -2.73 11.34
N MET A 205 0.10 -2.54 10.54
CA MET A 205 0.18 -2.24 9.12
C MET A 205 -0.79 -1.14 8.74
N ALA A 206 -0.38 -0.31 7.80
CA ALA A 206 -1.16 0.71 7.13
C ALA A 206 -1.32 0.37 5.63
N LYS A 207 -2.15 1.16 4.94
CA LYS A 207 -2.34 1.09 3.48
C LYS A 207 -1.89 2.40 2.85
N LEU A 208 -1.02 2.31 1.85
CA LEU A 208 -0.66 3.42 0.97
C LEU A 208 -1.35 3.23 -0.37
N ILE A 209 -2.10 4.24 -0.79
CA ILE A 209 -2.70 4.36 -2.12
C ILE A 209 -1.90 5.40 -2.89
N ILE A 210 -1.39 5.03 -4.06
CA ILE A 210 -0.66 5.93 -4.95
C ILE A 210 -1.47 6.05 -6.22
N ARG A 211 -1.82 7.27 -6.59
CA ARG A 211 -2.38 7.60 -7.90
C ARG A 211 -1.34 8.37 -8.69
N SER A 212 -1.18 8.07 -9.97
CA SER A 212 -0.29 8.81 -10.85
C SER A 212 -0.96 9.15 -12.16
N ASN A 213 -0.60 10.29 -12.73
CA ASN A 213 -0.93 10.67 -14.10
C ASN A 213 -0.10 9.91 -15.16
N GLN A 214 0.84 9.04 -14.76
CA GLN A 214 1.69 8.27 -15.66
C GLN A 214 1.73 6.78 -15.30
N LYS A 215 1.85 5.93 -16.33
CA LYS A 215 2.21 4.50 -16.22
C LYS A 215 3.71 4.28 -16.35
N LYS A 216 4.21 3.09 -16.01
CA LYS A 216 5.61 2.66 -16.22
C LYS A 216 6.61 3.66 -15.64
N TYR A 217 6.49 3.93 -14.34
CA TYR A 217 7.42 4.76 -13.58
C TYR A 217 8.13 3.94 -12.51
N LYS A 218 9.28 4.42 -12.06
CA LYS A 218 10.05 3.81 -10.99
C LYS A 218 9.65 4.45 -9.66
N LEU A 219 9.17 3.64 -8.73
CA LEU A 219 8.84 4.03 -7.36
C LEU A 219 9.93 3.54 -6.40
N GLU A 220 10.32 4.38 -5.47
CA GLU A 220 11.24 4.06 -4.38
C GLU A 220 10.58 4.41 -3.04
N ILE A 221 10.44 3.42 -2.15
CA ILE A 221 9.94 3.60 -0.79
C ILE A 221 11.00 3.10 0.17
N ASN A 222 11.55 3.98 1.01
CA ASN A 222 12.64 3.68 1.94
C ASN A 222 13.82 2.93 1.27
N GLY A 223 14.19 3.36 0.05
CA GLY A 223 15.29 2.78 -0.73
C GLY A 223 14.93 1.53 -1.55
N LYS A 224 13.80 0.86 -1.25
CA LYS A 224 13.32 -0.28 -2.05
C LYS A 224 12.67 0.22 -3.34
N LYS A 225 13.16 -0.25 -4.49
CA LYS A 225 12.78 0.21 -5.83
C LYS A 225 11.88 -0.81 -6.52
N GLU A 226 10.87 -0.32 -7.23
CA GLU A 226 9.90 -1.12 -7.99
C GLU A 226 9.46 -0.36 -9.25
N ILE A 227 9.11 -1.09 -10.32
CA ILE A 227 8.53 -0.50 -11.53
C ILE A 227 7.02 -0.65 -11.44
N ILE A 228 6.30 0.46 -11.57
CA ILE A 228 4.85 0.51 -11.49
C ILE A 228 4.28 0.69 -12.88
N GLU A 229 3.51 -0.28 -13.34
CA GLU A 229 2.92 -0.28 -14.68
C GLU A 229 1.56 0.41 -14.76
N ASN A 230 0.89 0.56 -13.61
CA ASN A 230 -0.48 1.05 -13.51
C ASN A 230 -0.56 2.49 -12.98
N PHE A 231 -1.70 3.14 -13.19
CA PHE A 231 -1.97 4.49 -12.66
C PHE A 231 -2.29 4.48 -11.17
N VAL A 232 -2.75 3.34 -10.64
CA VAL A 232 -3.11 3.18 -9.23
C VAL A 232 -2.32 2.00 -8.67
N LEU A 233 -1.70 2.20 -7.52
CA LEU A 233 -1.04 1.18 -6.74
C LEU A 233 -1.61 1.22 -5.32
N GLU A 234 -1.99 0.05 -4.81
CA GLU A 234 -2.29 -0.13 -3.40
C GLU A 234 -1.20 -1.00 -2.77
N LYS A 235 -0.62 -0.54 -1.66
CA LYS A 235 0.45 -1.27 -0.98
C LYS A 235 0.20 -1.29 0.52
N LYS A 236 0.32 -2.48 1.12
CA LYS A 236 0.41 -2.60 2.58
C LYS A 236 1.80 -2.17 3.03
N ILE A 237 1.86 -1.33 4.06
CA ILE A 237 3.09 -0.72 4.55
C ILE A 237 3.13 -0.82 6.07
N ASN A 238 4.31 -1.06 6.64
CA ASN A 238 4.50 -1.01 8.09
C ASN A 238 4.47 0.42 8.61
N LEU A 239 4.21 0.63 9.90
CA LEU A 239 4.19 1.97 10.50
C LEU A 239 5.54 2.71 10.42
N GLY A 240 5.49 4.00 10.76
CA GLY A 240 6.59 4.95 10.78
C GLY A 240 6.79 5.72 9.48
N VAL A 241 7.82 6.57 9.47
CA VAL A 241 8.10 7.48 8.35
C VAL A 241 8.56 6.72 7.09
N LYS A 242 7.91 7.03 5.96
CA LYS A 242 8.23 6.53 4.63
C LYS A 242 8.69 7.66 3.72
N ASN A 243 9.92 7.54 3.25
CA ASN A 243 10.48 8.38 2.20
C ASN A 243 10.10 7.82 0.84
N ILE A 244 9.31 8.58 0.10
CA ILE A 244 8.75 8.18 -1.19
C ILE A 244 9.40 9.02 -2.29
N LYS A 245 9.96 8.35 -3.29
CA LYS A 245 10.43 8.99 -4.52
C LYS A 245 9.81 8.29 -5.71
N ALA A 246 9.44 9.05 -6.73
CA ALA A 246 8.98 8.48 -7.99
C ALA A 246 9.67 9.19 -9.16
N SER A 247 10.17 8.40 -10.11
CA SER A 247 10.97 8.89 -11.23
C SER A 247 10.50 8.25 -12.53
N LYS A 248 10.49 9.04 -13.60
CA LYS A 248 10.20 8.59 -14.96
C LYS A 248 11.06 9.37 -15.94
N LYS A 249 11.65 8.68 -16.93
CA LYS A 249 12.48 9.33 -17.96
C LYS A 249 11.68 10.43 -18.67
N GLY A 250 12.24 11.63 -18.75
CA GLY A 250 11.60 12.80 -19.37
C GLY A 250 10.72 13.64 -18.44
N TYR A 251 10.61 13.27 -17.17
CA TYR A 251 9.79 13.97 -16.17
C TYR A 251 10.62 14.43 -14.97
N LEU A 252 10.11 15.40 -14.23
CA LEU A 252 10.67 15.79 -12.93
C LEU A 252 10.46 14.67 -11.89
N GLU A 253 11.44 14.51 -11.01
CA GLU A 253 11.35 13.54 -9.91
C GLU A 253 10.39 14.04 -8.83
N TYR A 254 9.47 13.17 -8.42
CA TYR A 254 8.59 13.39 -7.29
C TYR A 254 9.27 12.91 -6.01
N LYS A 255 9.16 13.69 -4.92
CA LYS A 255 9.64 13.34 -3.59
C LYS A 255 8.60 13.73 -2.55
N ASN A 256 8.33 12.84 -1.61
CA ASN A 256 7.47 13.11 -0.46
C ASN A 256 7.91 12.25 0.74
N HIS A 257 7.49 12.63 1.94
CA HIS A 257 7.61 11.80 3.13
C HIS A 257 6.24 11.71 3.80
N LEU A 258 5.89 10.51 4.26
CA LEU A 258 4.65 10.28 4.98
C LEU A 258 4.96 9.56 6.28
N ASP A 259 4.40 10.03 7.38
CA ASP A 259 4.38 9.27 8.62
C ASP A 259 3.14 8.36 8.65
N PHE A 260 3.27 7.14 9.15
CA PHE A 260 2.17 6.22 9.37
C PHE A 260 2.14 5.86 10.84
N SER A 261 1.27 6.50 11.61
CA SER A 261 1.30 6.46 13.08
C SER A 261 0.32 5.45 13.67
N GLU A 262 -0.71 5.07 12.93
CA GLU A 262 -1.83 4.26 13.44
C GLU A 262 -2.01 2.95 12.66
N ALA A 263 -2.36 1.88 13.38
CA ALA A 263 -2.68 0.59 12.78
C ALA A 263 -3.95 0.71 11.92
N GLY A 264 -3.89 0.22 10.68
CA GLY A 264 -5.00 0.29 9.73
C GLY A 264 -5.15 1.63 9.02
N GLU A 265 -4.30 2.63 9.31
CA GLU A 265 -4.32 3.93 8.65
C GLU A 265 -4.23 3.79 7.13
N ILE A 266 -4.97 4.63 6.40
CA ILE A 266 -4.94 4.68 4.94
C ILE A 266 -4.48 6.08 4.52
N LYS A 267 -3.37 6.15 3.77
CA LYS A 267 -2.93 7.40 3.15
C LYS A 267 -2.97 7.29 1.63
N GLU A 268 -3.43 8.37 1.00
CA GLU A 268 -3.39 8.52 -0.45
C GLU A 268 -2.37 9.61 -0.83
N ILE A 269 -1.60 9.35 -1.89
CA ILE A 269 -0.80 10.38 -2.57
C ILE A 269 -1.12 10.42 -4.05
N LYS A 270 -1.05 11.63 -4.61
CA LYS A 270 -1.14 11.88 -6.04
C LYS A 270 0.24 12.28 -6.56
N ILE A 271 0.74 11.54 -7.54
CA ILE A 271 2.01 11.75 -8.21
C ILE A 271 1.74 12.30 -9.60
N ASP A 272 1.80 13.62 -9.68
CA ASP A 272 1.68 14.36 -10.94
C ASP A 272 3.06 14.59 -11.53
N PHE A 273 3.46 13.73 -12.46
CA PHE A 273 4.69 13.89 -13.20
C PHE A 273 4.58 15.08 -14.15
N GLU A 274 5.38 16.11 -13.88
CA GLU A 274 5.55 17.26 -14.75
C GLU A 274 6.65 16.99 -15.79
N SER A 275 6.36 17.28 -17.05
CA SER A 275 7.31 17.09 -18.16
C SER A 275 8.55 17.97 -17.97
N LEU A 276 9.73 17.36 -18.01
CA LEU A 276 11.00 18.08 -17.94
C LEU A 276 11.17 19.04 -19.13
N TYR A 277 10.63 18.67 -20.30
CA TYR A 277 10.68 19.51 -21.50
C TYR A 277 9.83 20.78 -21.31
N SER A 278 8.57 20.62 -20.92
CA SER A 278 7.65 21.75 -20.69
C SER A 278 8.18 22.67 -19.59
N TYR A 279 8.74 22.07 -18.52
CA TYR A 279 9.39 22.81 -17.45
C TYR A 279 10.59 23.64 -17.94
N LYS A 280 11.46 23.07 -18.79
CA LYS A 280 12.59 23.78 -19.41
C LYS A 280 12.14 24.94 -20.29
N LEU A 281 11.09 24.76 -21.10
CA LEU A 281 10.53 25.85 -21.92
C LEU A 281 10.04 27.01 -21.05
N LYS A 282 9.33 26.72 -19.94
CA LYS A 282 8.85 27.73 -19.00
C LYS A 282 10.01 28.51 -18.37
N LEU A 283 11.04 27.81 -17.91
CA LEU A 283 12.26 28.43 -17.38
C LEU A 283 12.94 29.33 -18.42
N GLN A 284 13.08 28.85 -19.66
CA GLN A 284 13.70 29.61 -20.74
C GLN A 284 12.89 30.87 -21.08
N SER A 285 11.55 30.79 -21.07
CA SER A 285 10.68 31.95 -21.22
C SER A 285 10.90 32.97 -20.11
N GLN A 286 11.02 32.54 -18.85
CA GLN A 286 11.29 33.44 -17.72
C GLN A 286 12.68 34.10 -17.84
N LEU A 287 13.70 33.36 -18.27
CA LEU A 287 15.03 33.94 -18.51
C LEU A 287 15.00 34.99 -19.64
N ASN A 288 14.24 34.75 -20.70
CA ASN A 288 14.05 35.72 -21.79
C ASN A 288 13.30 36.98 -21.32
N GLU A 289 12.27 36.81 -20.49
CA GLU A 289 11.56 37.93 -19.86
C GLU A 289 12.54 38.79 -19.04
N ILE A 290 13.38 38.16 -18.19
CA ILE A 290 14.40 38.87 -17.42
C ILE A 290 15.36 39.62 -18.35
N ARG A 291 15.84 39.00 -19.44
CA ARG A 291 16.71 39.66 -20.42
C ARG A 291 16.05 40.92 -21.01
N GLY A 292 14.77 40.84 -21.36
CA GLY A 292 13.99 41.97 -21.84
C GLY A 292 13.91 43.11 -20.82
N LEU A 293 13.66 42.79 -19.54
CA LEU A 293 13.65 43.78 -18.45
C LEU A 293 15.02 44.45 -18.28
N VAL A 294 16.11 43.67 -18.34
CA VAL A 294 17.49 44.20 -18.26
C VAL A 294 17.80 45.14 -19.43
N GLU A 295 17.32 44.81 -20.63
CA GLU A 295 17.53 45.62 -21.83
C GLU A 295 16.76 46.94 -21.79
N LYS A 296 15.53 46.90 -21.26
CA LYS A 296 14.67 48.08 -21.03
C LYS A 296 15.08 48.94 -19.83
N LEU A 297 16.15 48.57 -19.10
CA LEU A 297 16.60 49.22 -17.87
C LEU A 297 15.58 49.18 -16.72
N GLU A 298 14.69 48.20 -16.72
CA GLU A 298 13.72 47.95 -15.63
C GLU A 298 14.38 47.15 -14.49
N ILE A 299 15.39 47.75 -13.85
CA ILE A 299 16.33 47.07 -12.94
C ILE A 299 15.61 46.35 -11.79
N ARG A 300 14.66 47.02 -11.12
CA ARG A 300 13.93 46.43 -9.96
C ARG A 300 13.06 45.24 -10.35
N ALA A 301 12.40 45.32 -11.50
CA ALA A 301 11.58 44.22 -11.99
C ALA A 301 12.46 43.00 -12.33
N ALA A 302 13.61 43.24 -12.97
CA ALA A 302 14.59 42.19 -13.26
C ALA A 302 15.14 41.53 -11.97
N GLU A 303 15.51 42.32 -10.95
CA GLU A 303 16.01 41.81 -9.66
C GLU A 303 14.98 40.91 -8.96
N ARG A 304 13.71 41.33 -8.90
CA ARG A 304 12.61 40.53 -8.32
C ARG A 304 12.42 39.21 -9.08
N LYS A 305 12.40 39.27 -10.41
CA LYS A 305 12.18 38.08 -11.25
C LYS A 305 13.35 37.10 -11.16
N ILE A 306 14.59 37.59 -11.05
CA ILE A 306 15.77 36.75 -10.78
C ILE A 306 15.60 36.00 -9.46
N TYR A 307 15.20 36.69 -8.40
CA TYR A 307 14.97 36.06 -7.09
C TYR A 307 13.89 34.98 -7.14
N GLU A 308 12.81 35.19 -7.89
CA GLU A 308 11.78 34.17 -8.11
C GLU A 308 12.33 32.93 -8.85
N VAL A 309 13.09 33.16 -9.92
CA VAL A 309 13.66 32.09 -10.75
C VAL A 309 14.72 31.27 -10.00
N GLU A 310 15.48 31.90 -9.10
CA GLU A 310 16.48 31.21 -8.27
C GLU A 310 15.89 30.19 -7.30
N LYS A 311 14.63 30.37 -6.89
CA LYS A 311 13.93 29.42 -6.01
C LYS A 311 13.38 28.20 -6.76
N LEU A 312 13.42 28.21 -8.09
CA LEU A 312 12.88 27.12 -8.90
C LEU A 312 13.79 25.89 -8.85
N LYS A 313 13.16 24.71 -8.81
CA LYS A 313 13.88 23.43 -8.85
C LYS A 313 14.70 23.34 -10.15
N ASN A 314 15.87 22.72 -10.10
CA ASN A 314 16.73 22.48 -11.27
C ASN A 314 17.18 23.75 -12.03
N ILE A 315 17.15 24.94 -11.41
CA ILE A 315 17.70 26.16 -12.01
C ILE A 315 19.19 26.04 -12.34
N ASN A 316 19.90 25.13 -11.66
CA ASN A 316 21.32 24.83 -11.89
C ASN A 316 21.65 24.51 -13.36
N ILE A 317 20.70 23.95 -14.12
CA ILE A 317 20.86 23.67 -15.56
C ILE A 317 21.13 24.97 -16.34
N TYR A 318 20.55 26.08 -15.91
CA TYR A 318 20.68 27.40 -16.53
C TYR A 318 21.55 28.37 -15.71
N ALA A 319 22.33 27.87 -14.76
CA ALA A 319 23.15 28.71 -13.87
C ALA A 319 24.09 29.64 -14.64
N LYS A 320 24.69 29.16 -15.74
CA LYS A 320 25.55 29.99 -16.61
C LYS A 320 24.78 31.15 -17.22
N GLN A 321 23.62 30.89 -17.82
CA GLN A 321 22.78 31.92 -18.43
C GLN A 321 22.28 32.93 -17.40
N LEU A 322 21.87 32.46 -16.21
CA LEU A 322 21.45 33.33 -15.12
C LEU A 322 22.59 34.23 -14.64
N ASN A 323 23.81 33.70 -14.53
CA ASN A 323 24.99 34.48 -14.17
C ASN A 323 25.34 35.53 -15.24
N GLU A 324 25.26 35.18 -16.53
CA GLU A 324 25.44 36.13 -17.63
C GLU A 324 24.42 37.29 -17.55
N ILE A 325 23.15 36.95 -17.27
CA ILE A 325 22.09 37.95 -17.06
C ILE A 325 22.41 38.86 -15.87
N LYS A 326 22.83 38.31 -14.72
CA LYS A 326 23.22 39.10 -13.54
C LYS A 326 24.40 40.03 -13.82
N ILE A 327 25.40 39.56 -14.58
CA ILE A 327 26.54 40.39 -14.99
C ILE A 327 26.05 41.54 -15.89
N LYS A 328 25.17 41.25 -16.86
CA LYS A 328 24.58 42.27 -17.74
C LYS A 328 23.75 43.27 -16.95
N LEU A 329 22.95 42.81 -15.98
CA LEU A 329 22.17 43.64 -15.06
C LEU A 329 23.07 44.58 -14.26
N LYS A 330 24.18 44.08 -13.68
CA LYS A 330 25.16 44.90 -12.94
C LYS A 330 25.76 46.01 -13.83
N LYS A 331 26.11 45.69 -15.08
CA LYS A 331 26.61 46.68 -16.04
C LYS A 331 25.55 47.74 -16.37
N LYS A 332 24.31 47.32 -16.65
CA LYS A 332 23.17 48.20 -16.95
C LYS A 332 22.81 49.10 -15.75
N LYS A 333 22.88 48.59 -14.53
CA LYS A 333 22.69 49.36 -13.29
C LYS A 333 23.75 50.47 -13.13
N LYS A 334 25.02 50.17 -13.40
CA LYS A 334 26.09 51.20 -13.42
C LYS A 334 25.86 52.27 -14.48
N LEU A 335 25.41 51.86 -15.68
CA LEU A 335 25.09 52.79 -16.76
C LEU A 335 23.93 53.72 -16.37
N LEU A 336 22.87 53.16 -15.77
CA LEU A 336 21.73 53.93 -15.27
C LEU A 336 22.17 54.95 -14.22
N TYR A 337 22.96 54.52 -13.24
CA TYR A 337 23.50 55.41 -12.20
C TYR A 337 24.31 56.57 -12.80
N LYS A 338 25.21 56.29 -13.75
CA LYS A 338 25.98 57.35 -14.43
C LYS A 338 25.06 58.31 -15.20
N THR A 339 24.05 57.77 -15.88
CA THR A 339 23.06 58.57 -16.61
C THR A 339 22.28 59.49 -15.65
N ASP A 340 21.84 58.95 -14.51
CA ASP A 340 21.12 59.72 -13.50
C ASP A 340 22.03 60.78 -12.85
N GLU A 341 23.30 60.48 -12.57
CA GLU A 341 24.28 61.50 -12.14
C GLU A 341 24.41 62.65 -13.14
N ASP A 342 24.54 62.33 -14.44
CA ASP A 342 24.68 63.33 -15.50
C ASP A 342 23.41 64.19 -15.60
N ILE A 343 22.22 63.58 -15.49
CA ILE A 343 20.94 64.29 -15.43
C ILE A 343 20.87 65.18 -14.19
N LYS A 344 21.27 64.69 -13.01
CA LYS A 344 21.25 65.45 -11.76
C LYS A 344 22.15 66.68 -11.84
N LYS A 345 23.37 66.52 -12.35
CA LYS A 345 24.30 67.64 -12.59
C LYS A 345 23.70 68.66 -13.56
N LYS A 346 23.02 68.18 -14.61
CA LYS A 346 22.30 69.03 -15.57
C LYS A 346 21.18 69.82 -14.90
N ILE A 347 20.33 69.18 -14.10
CA ILE A 347 19.26 69.84 -13.33
C ILE A 347 19.84 70.90 -12.39
N LEU A 348 20.90 70.55 -11.64
CA LEU A 348 21.54 71.48 -10.71
C LEU A 348 22.10 72.71 -11.43
N LYS A 349 22.75 72.51 -12.59
CA LYS A 349 23.23 73.62 -13.43
C LYS A 349 22.08 74.53 -13.88
N LEU A 350 20.95 73.95 -14.32
CA LEU A 350 19.77 74.72 -14.72
C LEU A 350 19.18 75.53 -13.56
N LYS A 351 19.13 74.96 -12.35
CA LYS A 351 18.70 75.66 -11.13
C LYS A 351 19.65 76.80 -10.74
N ASN A 352 20.96 76.59 -10.78
CA ASN A 352 21.96 77.63 -10.46
C ASN A 352 21.92 78.78 -11.45
N ASN A 353 21.82 78.45 -12.74
CA ASN A 353 21.67 79.41 -13.80
C ASN A 353 20.44 80.34 -13.61
N LEU A 354 19.32 79.84 -13.07
CA LEU A 354 18.16 80.66 -12.69
C LEU A 354 18.48 81.58 -11.50
N LYS A 355 19.16 81.07 -10.46
CA LYS A 355 19.56 81.87 -9.30
C LYS A 355 20.56 82.98 -9.63
N GLU A 356 21.52 82.71 -10.53
CA GLU A 356 22.47 83.73 -10.98
C GLU A 356 21.78 84.90 -11.68
N LEU A 357 20.72 84.63 -12.47
CA LEU A 357 19.89 85.68 -13.07
C LEU A 357 19.18 86.53 -12.01
N GLU A 358 18.80 85.96 -10.86
CA GLU A 358 18.20 86.71 -9.75
C GLU A 358 19.19 87.66 -9.06
N GLY A 359 20.48 87.33 -9.06
CA GLY A 359 21.54 88.16 -8.47
C GLY A 359 22.10 89.25 -9.39
N LYS A 360 21.74 89.28 -10.69
CA LYS A 360 22.24 90.29 -11.62
C LYS A 360 21.64 91.67 -11.36
N ASP A 361 22.52 92.68 -11.37
CA ASP A 361 22.17 94.11 -11.33
C ASP A 361 21.82 94.61 -12.74
N ILE A 362 20.59 94.29 -13.14
CA ILE A 362 19.99 94.69 -14.41
C ILE A 362 18.56 95.19 -14.15
N GLY A 363 18.07 96.11 -14.98
CA GLY A 363 16.75 96.71 -14.82
C GLY A 363 15.62 95.66 -14.76
N TYR A 364 14.59 95.93 -13.95
CA TYR A 364 13.52 94.99 -13.62
C TYR A 364 12.86 94.33 -14.84
N SER A 365 12.45 95.12 -15.84
CA SER A 365 11.75 94.61 -17.03
C SER A 365 12.64 93.69 -17.89
N GLU A 366 13.93 94.02 -18.00
CA GLU A 366 14.90 93.22 -18.77
C GLU A 366 15.21 91.90 -18.03
N LYS A 367 15.30 91.96 -16.71
CA LYS A 367 15.47 90.79 -15.84
C LYS A 367 14.30 89.81 -15.97
N GLU A 368 13.07 90.32 -15.99
CA GLU A 368 11.87 89.49 -16.09
C GLU A 368 11.72 88.83 -17.46
N ARG A 369 12.03 89.57 -18.54
CA ARG A 369 12.10 88.99 -19.89
C ARG A 369 13.11 87.86 -19.99
N GLN A 370 14.33 88.07 -19.51
CA GLN A 370 15.39 87.06 -19.53
C GLN A 370 15.03 85.83 -18.69
N LYS A 371 14.32 86.00 -17.57
CA LYS A 371 13.80 84.88 -16.75
C LYS A 371 12.80 84.04 -17.53
N ILE A 372 11.84 84.66 -18.23
CA ILE A 372 10.82 83.92 -19.00
C ILE A 372 11.49 83.09 -20.10
N GLU A 373 12.39 83.69 -20.89
CA GLU A 373 13.12 82.99 -21.96
C GLU A 373 13.96 81.83 -21.40
N MET A 374 14.58 82.03 -20.23
CA MET A 374 15.35 81.00 -19.53
C MET A 374 14.47 79.83 -19.08
N LYS A 375 13.34 80.11 -18.45
CA LYS A 375 12.40 79.08 -17.95
C LYS A 375 11.86 78.24 -19.11
N GLN A 376 11.51 78.85 -20.24
CA GLN A 376 11.09 78.12 -21.45
C GLN A 376 12.18 77.17 -21.97
N LYS A 377 13.44 77.62 -22.06
CA LYS A 377 14.56 76.75 -22.45
C LYS A 377 14.75 75.58 -21.48
N ILE A 378 14.58 75.82 -20.18
CA ILE A 378 14.69 74.77 -19.16
C ILE A 378 13.56 73.75 -19.29
N LEU A 379 12.32 74.19 -19.52
CA LEU A 379 11.18 73.31 -19.79
C LEU A 379 11.48 72.35 -20.95
N ASP A 380 11.93 72.86 -22.09
CA ASP A 380 12.28 72.04 -23.26
C ASP A 380 13.36 71.00 -22.93
N VAL A 381 14.39 71.42 -22.20
CA VAL A 381 15.48 70.53 -21.80
C VAL A 381 15.00 69.40 -20.89
N LEU A 382 14.14 69.71 -19.90
CA LEU A 382 13.61 68.74 -18.96
C LEU A 382 12.64 67.76 -19.65
N GLN A 383 11.73 68.27 -20.48
CA GLN A 383 10.81 67.44 -21.27
C GLN A 383 11.55 66.52 -22.23
N LYS A 384 12.55 67.05 -22.96
CA LYS A 384 13.43 66.25 -23.83
C LYS A 384 14.18 65.19 -23.05
N THR A 385 14.66 65.51 -21.84
CA THR A 385 15.33 64.54 -20.96
C THR A 385 14.39 63.39 -20.58
N LEU A 386 13.13 63.67 -20.23
CA LEU A 386 12.13 62.62 -19.95
C LEU A 386 11.82 61.75 -21.18
N LYS A 387 11.78 62.34 -22.38
CA LYS A 387 11.53 61.64 -23.64
C LYS A 387 12.71 60.74 -24.05
N GLU A 388 13.93 61.24 -23.94
CA GLU A 388 15.14 60.51 -24.33
C GLU A 388 15.58 59.49 -23.29
N LYS A 389 15.27 59.74 -22.00
CA LYS A 389 15.67 58.91 -20.85
C LYS A 389 14.45 58.52 -20.02
N PRO A 390 13.48 57.79 -20.59
CA PRO A 390 12.24 57.41 -19.90
C PRO A 390 12.46 56.43 -18.73
N TYR A 391 13.68 55.96 -18.52
CA TYR A 391 14.08 55.04 -17.46
C TYR A 391 14.80 55.71 -16.29
N THR A 392 15.02 57.03 -16.34
CA THR A 392 15.71 57.76 -15.25
C THR A 392 14.98 57.60 -13.91
N MET A 393 15.74 57.48 -12.83
CA MET A 393 15.19 57.47 -11.47
C MET A 393 14.83 58.88 -10.99
N LEU A 394 15.26 59.93 -11.70
CA LEU A 394 15.04 61.33 -11.33
C LEU A 394 13.73 61.90 -11.84
N LYS A 395 12.77 61.05 -12.24
CA LYS A 395 11.47 61.51 -12.75
C LYS A 395 10.72 62.36 -11.75
N GLU A 396 10.71 61.98 -10.48
CA GLU A 396 10.10 62.80 -9.43
C GLU A 396 10.72 64.20 -9.41
N GLU A 397 12.05 64.29 -9.33
CA GLU A 397 12.76 65.57 -9.28
C GLU A 397 12.52 66.42 -10.54
N ILE A 398 12.52 65.79 -11.72
CA ILE A 398 12.26 66.49 -12.99
C ILE A 398 10.82 66.99 -13.05
N TYR A 399 9.83 66.15 -12.71
CA TYR A 399 8.43 66.56 -12.74
C TYR A 399 8.11 67.62 -11.69
N THR A 400 8.70 67.54 -10.49
CA THR A 400 8.60 68.62 -9.49
C THR A 400 9.15 69.93 -10.04
N PHE A 401 10.34 69.89 -10.66
CA PHE A 401 10.95 71.09 -11.22
C PHE A 401 10.15 71.66 -12.42
N LEU A 402 9.57 70.80 -13.26
CA LEU A 402 8.62 71.23 -14.29
C LEU A 402 7.39 71.90 -13.66
N GLY A 403 6.86 71.34 -12.57
CA GLY A 403 5.74 71.92 -11.82
C GLY A 403 6.05 73.34 -11.33
N ASP A 404 7.22 73.52 -10.70
CA ASP A 404 7.67 74.82 -10.22
C ASP A 404 7.76 75.85 -11.37
N LEU A 405 8.37 75.46 -12.51
CA LEU A 405 8.55 76.34 -13.67
C LEU A 405 7.23 76.72 -14.34
N TYR A 406 6.27 75.81 -14.41
CA TYR A 406 4.94 76.10 -14.97
C TYR A 406 4.12 77.01 -14.06
N LEU A 407 4.20 76.83 -12.75
CA LEU A 407 3.54 77.70 -11.78
C LEU A 407 4.06 79.14 -11.90
N ASP A 408 5.38 79.26 -11.97
CA ASP A 408 6.11 80.51 -12.19
C ASP A 408 5.76 81.25 -13.49
N LEU A 409 5.26 80.53 -14.50
CA LEU A 409 4.82 81.08 -15.79
C LEU A 409 3.29 81.30 -15.84
N GLY A 410 2.58 81.10 -14.72
CA GLY A 410 1.12 81.26 -14.64
C GLY A 410 0.32 80.08 -15.22
N MET A 411 0.97 78.96 -15.54
CA MET A 411 0.33 77.77 -16.13
C MET A 411 -0.09 76.78 -15.03
N ILE A 412 -1.10 77.16 -14.24
CA ILE A 412 -1.52 76.46 -13.01
C ILE A 412 -1.90 74.99 -13.27
N GLU A 413 -2.80 74.72 -14.23
CA GLU A 413 -3.26 73.34 -14.52
C GLU A 413 -2.12 72.41 -14.94
N THR A 414 -1.17 72.94 -15.74
CA THR A 414 -0.01 72.16 -16.19
C THR A 414 0.96 71.90 -15.04
N SER A 415 1.12 72.86 -14.13
CA SER A 415 1.91 72.68 -12.91
C SER A 415 1.34 71.56 -12.03
N GLU A 416 0.03 71.60 -11.75
CA GLU A 416 -0.66 70.58 -10.95
C GLU A 416 -0.52 69.17 -11.56
N TRP A 417 -0.65 69.06 -12.88
CA TRP A 417 -0.43 67.80 -13.58
C TRP A 417 0.98 67.24 -13.34
N ASN A 418 2.00 68.10 -13.41
CA ASN A 418 3.38 67.70 -13.18
C ASN A 418 3.63 67.28 -11.74
N TYR A 419 3.11 67.99 -10.73
CA TYR A 419 3.22 67.54 -9.34
C TYR A 419 2.51 66.22 -9.08
N LYS A 420 1.32 66.02 -9.66
CA LYS A 420 0.61 64.74 -9.60
C LYS A 420 1.44 63.62 -10.22
N LYS A 421 2.09 63.88 -11.37
CA LYS A 421 3.03 62.95 -11.99
C LYS A 421 4.26 62.69 -11.15
N ALA A 422 4.86 63.69 -10.51
CA ALA A 422 6.00 63.51 -9.62
C ALA A 422 5.65 62.56 -8.46
N ASN A 423 4.47 62.72 -7.87
CA ASN A 423 3.98 61.85 -6.78
C ASN A 423 3.86 60.37 -7.20
N GLU A 424 3.61 60.05 -8.48
CA GLU A 424 3.64 58.67 -8.98
C GLU A 424 5.03 58.00 -8.84
N TYR A 425 6.10 58.80 -8.66
CA TYR A 425 7.49 58.35 -8.57
C TYR A 425 8.12 58.49 -7.17
N LYS A 426 7.42 59.07 -6.18
CA LYS A 426 7.91 59.43 -4.82
C LYS A 426 8.44 58.29 -3.93
N SER A 427 8.34 57.05 -4.40
CA SER A 427 8.76 55.82 -3.72
C SER A 427 9.53 54.86 -4.62
N ARG A 428 9.85 55.31 -5.84
CA ARG A 428 10.65 54.57 -6.82
C ARG A 428 12.05 55.11 -6.80
#